data_AF-A0A2V2UH05-F1
#
_entry.id   AF-A0A2V2UH05-F1
#
_cell.length_a   1.000
_cell.length_b   1.000
_cell.length_c   1.000
_cell.angle_alpha   90.00
_cell.angle_beta   90.00
_cell.angle_gamma   90.00
#
_symmetry.space_group_name_H-M   'P 1'
#
loop_
_entity.id
_entity.type
_entity.pdbx_description
1 polymer ?
#
loop_
_entity_poly.entity_id
_entity_poly.type
_entity_poly.pdbx_seq_one_letter_code
_entity_poly.pdbx_strand_id
1 'polypeptide(L)'
;MGIKRLAGERQRLCEKCYNKIFPYQKYCQKCASYNIFYNDNYCNVDNKSMIKRSEPTRYAVQLARTLYSLGIEFTLEPEIWHTSCNFYTPERLVNNRVIIEVDGPLHEDLKIKNDRIRQRALENTGYVVYRLKNQEIVESLGDVLIKIKYILSQSRGVSPKLFEIEVPEGNRMSNLSENFVKAYASALNSTLITIDRWNAIYFK
;
A
#
# COMPACT_ATOMS: atom_id res chain seq x y z
N MET A 1 -18.57 -12.43 27.39
CA MET A 1 -17.68 -11.69 28.31
C MET A 1 -17.22 -10.42 27.62
N GLY A 2 -17.56 -9.26 28.20
CA GLY A 2 -17.47 -7.96 27.56
C GLY A 2 -16.04 -7.50 27.28
N ILE A 3 -15.84 -7.02 26.06
CA ILE A 3 -14.63 -6.32 25.62
C ILE A 3 -14.55 -5.02 26.43
N LYS A 4 -13.58 -4.94 27.34
CA LYS A 4 -13.22 -3.69 28.00
C LYS A 4 -12.77 -2.70 26.92
N ARG A 5 -13.62 -1.71 26.62
CA ARG A 5 -13.21 -0.50 25.90
C ARG A 5 -12.10 0.15 26.72
N LEU A 6 -10.87 0.12 26.21
CA LEU A 6 -9.78 0.91 26.74
C LEU A 6 -10.18 2.39 26.65
N ALA A 7 -9.95 3.10 27.75
CA ALA A 7 -10.38 4.46 27.98
C ALA A 7 -9.70 5.47 27.04
N GLY A 8 -10.51 6.32 26.40
CA GLY A 8 -10.24 7.74 26.20
C GLY A 8 -8.87 8.19 25.67
N GLU A 9 -8.43 7.71 24.51
CA GLU A 9 -7.49 8.51 23.72
C GLU A 9 -8.25 9.73 23.17
N ARG A 10 -7.89 10.95 23.61
CA ARG A 10 -8.35 12.16 22.91
C ARG A 10 -8.01 12.00 21.43
N GLN A 11 -9.02 12.04 20.57
CA GLN A 11 -8.84 11.89 19.14
C GLN A 11 -7.87 12.98 18.65
N ARG A 12 -6.69 12.59 18.19
CA ARG A 12 -5.69 13.51 17.65
C ARG A 12 -6.10 13.88 16.23
N LEU A 13 -6.18 15.17 15.95
CA LEU A 13 -6.61 15.71 14.67
C LEU A 13 -5.46 16.48 13.99
N CYS A 14 -5.41 16.39 12.67
CA CYS A 14 -4.53 17.19 11.84
C CYS A 14 -4.91 18.68 11.94
N GLU A 15 -3.94 19.53 12.25
CA GLU A 15 -4.17 20.98 12.38
C GLU A 15 -4.64 21.64 11.06
N LYS A 16 -4.28 21.06 9.92
CA LYS A 16 -4.60 21.62 8.59
C LYS A 16 -5.96 21.19 8.05
N CYS A 17 -6.35 19.93 8.25
CA CYS A 17 -7.54 19.36 7.61
C CYS A 17 -8.49 18.63 8.57
N TYR A 18 -8.19 18.68 9.87
CA TYR A 18 -8.95 18.05 10.95
C TYR A 18 -9.19 16.53 10.78
N ASN A 19 -8.42 15.88 9.91
CA ASN A 19 -8.44 14.43 9.78
C ASN A 19 -7.87 13.76 11.03
N LYS A 20 -8.39 12.60 11.40
CA LYS A 20 -7.78 11.76 12.43
C LYS A 20 -6.33 11.43 12.04
N ILE A 21 -5.41 11.51 12.99
CA ILE A 21 -4.00 11.18 12.80
C ILE A 21 -3.52 10.28 13.93
N PHE A 22 -2.55 9.42 13.62
CA PHE A 22 -2.00 8.46 14.57
C PHE A 22 -0.51 8.72 14.84
N PRO A 23 0.02 8.43 16.04
CA PRO A 23 1.41 8.75 16.40
C PRO A 23 2.47 8.07 15.53
N TYR A 24 2.14 6.94 14.89
CA TYR A 24 3.03 6.22 13.98
C TYR A 24 3.04 6.78 12.55
N GLN A 25 2.17 7.75 12.23
CA GLN A 25 2.09 8.35 10.89
C GLN A 25 2.88 9.65 10.87
N LYS A 26 3.91 9.75 10.03
CA LYS A 26 4.72 10.98 9.90
C LYS A 26 3.96 12.13 9.25
N TYR A 27 3.07 11.81 8.32
CA TYR A 27 2.25 12.78 7.60
C TYR A 27 0.77 12.44 7.70
N CYS A 28 -0.07 13.47 7.68
CA CYS A 28 -1.52 13.29 7.62
C CYS A 28 -1.92 12.59 6.31
N GLN A 29 -2.68 11.50 6.40
CA GLN A 29 -3.09 10.74 5.22
C GLN A 29 -3.96 11.51 4.23
N LYS A 30 -4.67 12.56 4.68
CA LYS A 30 -5.59 13.34 3.85
C LYS A 30 -4.93 14.54 3.16
N CYS A 31 -3.95 15.19 3.80
CA CYS A 31 -3.40 16.46 3.29
C CYS A 31 -1.87 16.51 3.24
N ALA A 32 -1.20 15.43 3.66
CA ALA A 32 0.26 15.33 3.73
C ALA A 32 0.95 16.46 4.53
N SER A 33 0.23 17.11 5.44
CA SER A 33 0.84 17.97 6.46
C SER A 33 1.66 17.11 7.42
N TYR A 34 2.70 17.69 8.00
CA TYR A 34 3.45 17.01 9.06
C TYR A 34 2.53 16.71 10.26
N ASN A 35 2.70 15.55 10.87
CA ASN A 35 2.02 15.17 12.10
C ASN A 35 2.88 15.61 13.30
N ILE A 36 2.43 16.63 14.03
CA ILE A 36 3.12 17.12 15.24
C ILE A 36 3.20 16.08 16.38
N PHE A 37 2.37 15.05 16.33
CA PHE A 37 2.36 13.95 17.29
C PHE A 37 3.13 12.72 16.82
N TYR A 38 3.86 12.82 15.70
CA TYR A 38 4.67 11.72 15.20
C TYR A 38 5.75 11.35 16.22
N ASN A 39 5.84 10.05 16.51
CA ASN A 39 6.86 9.50 17.40
C ASN A 39 7.50 8.30 16.71
N ASP A 40 8.78 8.42 16.37
CA ASP A 40 9.57 7.36 15.75
C ASP A 40 9.74 6.14 16.67
N ASN A 41 9.67 6.35 18.00
CA ASN A 41 9.75 5.28 18.99
C ASN A 41 8.50 4.40 19.06
N TYR A 42 7.36 4.79 18.45
CA TYR A 42 6.16 3.95 18.42
C TYR A 42 6.40 2.61 17.70
N CYS A 43 7.45 2.50 16.88
CA CYS A 43 7.85 1.27 16.22
C CYS A 43 8.50 0.24 17.17
N ASN A 44 8.76 0.60 18.44
CA ASN A 44 9.58 -0.18 19.38
C ASN A 44 8.90 -0.53 20.72
N VAL A 45 7.67 -0.09 20.99
CA VAL A 45 7.14 -0.13 22.38
C VAL A 45 6.54 -1.48 22.77
N ASP A 46 6.20 -2.35 21.83
CA ASP A 46 5.76 -3.71 22.13
C ASP A 46 6.67 -4.71 21.42
N ASN A 47 7.09 -5.77 22.12
CA ASN A 47 7.96 -6.87 21.66
C ASN A 47 7.40 -7.73 20.49
N LYS A 48 6.76 -7.11 19.51
CA LYS A 48 6.56 -7.60 18.14
C LYS A 48 7.21 -6.57 17.25
N SER A 49 8.25 -6.96 16.50
CA SER A 49 8.90 -6.11 15.49
C SER A 49 7.85 -5.45 14.59
N MET A 50 7.37 -4.25 14.94
CA MET A 50 6.52 -3.48 14.06
C MET A 50 7.44 -3.04 12.93
N ILE A 51 7.33 -3.71 11.80
CA ILE A 51 8.11 -3.41 10.60
C ILE A 51 8.03 -1.89 10.39
N LYS A 52 9.18 -1.21 10.53
CA LYS A 52 9.28 0.24 10.32
C LYS A 52 8.72 0.52 8.92
N ARG A 53 7.56 1.18 8.85
CA ARG A 53 6.95 1.54 7.57
C ARG A 53 7.94 2.43 6.82
N SER A 54 8.12 2.17 5.53
CA SER A 54 8.96 3.00 4.68
C SER A 54 8.36 4.40 4.61
N GLU A 55 9.09 5.40 5.08
CA GLU A 55 8.60 6.78 5.02
C GLU A 55 8.47 7.25 3.56
N PRO A 56 7.43 8.02 3.21
CA PRO A 56 7.25 8.51 1.86
C PRO A 56 8.39 9.48 1.51
N THR A 57 8.85 9.41 0.27
CA THR A 57 9.91 10.31 -0.22
C THR A 57 9.45 11.78 -0.20
N ARG A 58 10.41 12.72 -0.20
CA ARG A 58 10.08 14.16 -0.28
C ARG A 58 9.18 14.50 -1.49
N TYR A 59 9.38 13.80 -2.61
CA TYR A 59 8.63 13.99 -3.85
C TYR A 59 7.23 13.39 -3.76
N ALA A 60 7.09 12.24 -3.07
CA ALA A 60 5.79 11.68 -2.76
C ALA A 60 4.94 12.65 -1.93
N VAL A 61 5.55 13.24 -0.89
CA VAL A 61 4.90 14.25 -0.05
C VAL A 61 4.57 15.52 -0.83
N GLN A 62 5.47 16.01 -1.70
CA GLN A 62 5.25 17.18 -2.55
C GLN A 62 4.04 16.99 -3.48
N LEU A 63 3.97 15.84 -4.18
CA LEU A 63 2.85 15.53 -5.06
C LEU A 63 1.55 15.41 -4.26
N ALA A 64 1.54 14.74 -3.11
CA ALA A 64 0.37 14.63 -2.25
C ALA A 64 -0.18 15.99 -1.78
N ARG A 65 0.70 16.91 -1.34
CA ARG A 65 0.29 18.27 -0.97
C ARG A 65 -0.33 19.03 -2.14
N THR A 66 0.20 18.81 -3.34
CA THR A 66 -0.29 19.45 -4.57
C THR A 66 -1.67 18.92 -4.95
N LEU A 67 -1.87 17.59 -4.90
CA LEU A 67 -3.19 16.97 -5.09
C LEU A 67 -4.22 17.54 -4.10
N TYR A 68 -3.86 17.66 -2.81
CA TYR A 68 -4.73 18.27 -1.80
C TYR A 68 -5.12 19.71 -2.17
N SER A 69 -4.16 20.54 -2.57
CA SER A 69 -4.42 21.93 -2.94
C SER A 69 -5.32 22.09 -4.15
N LEU A 70 -5.37 21.08 -5.02
CA LEU A 70 -6.23 21.03 -6.20
C LEU A 70 -7.61 20.40 -5.92
N GLY A 71 -7.89 20.05 -4.65
CA GLY A 71 -9.14 19.39 -4.26
C GLY A 71 -9.27 17.95 -4.77
N ILE A 72 -8.16 17.31 -5.14
CA ILE A 72 -8.14 15.91 -5.56
C ILE A 72 -8.06 15.04 -4.30
N GLU A 73 -9.03 14.14 -4.13
CA GLU A 73 -9.09 13.24 -2.98
C GLU A 73 -8.02 12.15 -3.07
N PHE A 74 -7.28 11.95 -1.99
CA PHE A 74 -6.35 10.85 -1.87
C PHE A 74 -6.19 10.41 -0.41
N THR A 75 -5.64 9.21 -0.24
CA THR A 75 -5.11 8.68 1.01
C THR A 75 -3.63 8.41 0.83
N LEU A 76 -2.78 9.01 1.66
CA LEU A 76 -1.34 8.72 1.74
C LEU A 76 -1.13 7.44 2.54
N GLU A 77 -0.25 6.56 2.07
CA GLU A 77 0.09 5.30 2.73
C GLU A 77 -1.15 4.50 3.19
N PRO A 78 -2.15 4.26 2.31
CA PRO A 78 -3.33 3.48 2.66
C PRO A 78 -2.95 2.01 2.86
N GLU A 79 -3.68 1.30 3.69
CA GLU A 79 -3.58 -0.15 3.77
C GLU A 79 -4.50 -0.77 2.73
N ILE A 80 -3.93 -1.46 1.74
CA ILE A 80 -4.66 -2.20 0.72
C ILE A 80 -4.50 -3.69 0.98
N TRP A 81 -5.57 -4.31 1.46
CA TRP A 81 -5.63 -5.74 1.72
C TRP A 81 -5.84 -6.49 0.40
N HIS A 82 -4.87 -7.34 0.04
CA HIS A 82 -4.97 -8.23 -1.12
C HIS A 82 -5.24 -9.68 -0.69
N THR A 83 -5.12 -9.99 0.60
CA THR A 83 -5.59 -11.22 1.24
C THR A 83 -6.09 -10.90 2.66
N SER A 84 -6.73 -11.83 3.35
CA SER A 84 -7.16 -11.66 4.75
C SER A 84 -6.00 -11.53 5.75
N CYS A 85 -4.78 -11.89 5.35
CA CYS A 85 -3.62 -11.98 6.25
C CYS A 85 -2.47 -11.06 5.83
N ASN A 86 -2.58 -10.38 4.69
CA ASN A 86 -1.52 -9.54 4.16
C ASN A 86 -2.08 -8.29 3.48
N PHE A 87 -1.48 -7.15 3.81
CA PHE A 87 -1.80 -5.87 3.20
C PHE A 87 -0.55 -5.25 2.58
N TYR A 88 -0.77 -4.37 1.61
CA TYR A 88 0.25 -3.56 0.99
C TYR A 88 -0.01 -2.09 1.30
N THR A 89 1.05 -1.31 1.47
CA THR A 89 0.96 0.13 1.73
C THR A 89 1.58 0.89 0.56
N PRO A 90 0.84 1.16 -0.54
CA PRO A 90 1.38 2.00 -1.61
C PRO A 90 1.61 3.42 -1.10
N GLU A 91 2.36 4.23 -1.84
CA GLU A 91 2.58 5.62 -1.41
C GLU A 91 1.29 6.43 -1.34
N ARG A 92 0.36 6.26 -2.29
CA ARG A 92 -0.98 6.87 -2.21
C ARG A 92 -2.03 6.17 -3.06
N LEU A 93 -3.29 6.32 -2.63
CA LEU A 93 -4.48 5.97 -3.38
C LEU A 93 -5.29 7.22 -3.66
N VAL A 94 -5.59 7.48 -4.93
CA VAL A 94 -6.32 8.66 -5.41
C VAL A 94 -7.73 8.24 -5.85
N ASN A 95 -8.74 8.99 -5.39
CA ASN A 95 -10.16 8.72 -5.64
C ASN A 95 -10.58 7.24 -5.41
N ASN A 96 -9.96 6.57 -4.44
CA ASN A 96 -10.18 5.16 -4.09
C ASN A 96 -10.00 4.15 -5.26
N ARG A 97 -9.29 4.53 -6.33
CA ARG A 97 -9.18 3.71 -7.55
C ARG A 97 -7.79 3.68 -8.17
N VAL A 98 -7.05 4.78 -8.10
CA VAL A 98 -5.75 4.90 -8.75
C VAL A 98 -4.65 4.89 -7.69
N ILE A 99 -3.81 3.87 -7.72
CA ILE A 99 -2.61 3.79 -6.91
C ILE A 99 -1.50 4.56 -7.63
N ILE A 100 -0.84 5.50 -6.95
CA ILE A 100 0.29 6.23 -7.51
C ILE A 100 1.54 5.96 -6.69
N GLU A 101 2.58 5.47 -7.34
CA GLU A 101 3.89 5.19 -6.72
C GLU A 101 4.98 5.99 -7.42
N VAL A 102 5.84 6.60 -6.60
CA VAL A 102 7.03 7.30 -7.07
C VAL A 102 8.21 6.36 -6.92
N ASP A 103 8.58 5.72 -8.03
CA ASP A 103 9.69 4.78 -8.05
C ASP A 103 11.01 5.53 -7.79
N GLY A 104 11.69 5.13 -6.72
CA GLY A 104 13.11 5.42 -6.51
C GLY A 104 13.99 4.54 -7.41
N PRO A 105 15.32 4.78 -7.43
CA PRO A 105 16.24 3.85 -8.07
C PRO A 105 16.07 2.44 -7.48
N LEU A 106 15.66 1.49 -8.31
CA LEU A 106 15.46 0.10 -7.94
C LEU A 106 16.81 -0.57 -7.63
N HIS A 107 16.87 -1.27 -6.49
CA HIS A 107 17.98 -2.15 -6.13
C HIS A 107 17.52 -3.62 -6.20
N GLU A 108 18.23 -4.41 -7.02
CA GLU A 108 18.22 -5.90 -7.15
C GLU A 108 17.04 -6.61 -7.87
N ASP A 109 17.38 -7.66 -8.62
CA ASP A 109 16.48 -8.46 -9.48
C ASP A 109 15.30 -9.13 -8.74
N LEU A 110 15.49 -9.51 -7.47
CA LEU A 110 14.46 -10.13 -6.65
C LEU A 110 13.32 -9.15 -6.32
N LYS A 111 13.61 -7.86 -6.14
CA LYS A 111 12.58 -6.85 -5.87
C LYS A 111 11.71 -6.61 -7.10
N ILE A 112 12.29 -6.70 -8.31
CA ILE A 112 11.57 -6.53 -9.58
C ILE A 112 10.48 -7.61 -9.75
N LYS A 113 10.77 -8.87 -9.42
CA LYS A 113 9.78 -9.96 -9.52
C LYS A 113 8.62 -9.77 -8.55
N ASN A 114 8.91 -9.43 -7.30
CA ASN A 114 7.89 -9.20 -6.27
C ASN A 114 7.03 -7.96 -6.58
N ASP A 115 7.63 -6.90 -7.12
CA ASP A 115 6.90 -5.71 -7.59
C ASP A 115 5.91 -6.05 -8.70
N ARG A 116 6.32 -6.86 -9.69
CA ARG A 116 5.43 -7.30 -10.78
C ARG A 116 4.24 -8.11 -10.30
N ILE A 117 4.47 -9.06 -9.38
CA ILE A 117 3.38 -9.89 -8.80
C ILE A 117 2.40 -9.00 -8.06
N ARG A 118 2.91 -8.07 -7.24
CA ARG A 118 2.08 -7.14 -6.47
C ARG A 118 1.26 -6.23 -7.37
N GLN A 119 1.87 -5.65 -8.40
CA GLN A 119 1.17 -4.80 -9.36
C GLN A 119 0.01 -5.55 -10.01
N ARG A 120 0.25 -6.78 -10.50
CA ARG A 120 -0.81 -7.60 -11.09
C ARG A 120 -1.93 -7.92 -10.12
N ALA A 121 -1.62 -8.22 -8.86
CA ALA A 121 -2.65 -8.49 -7.85
C ALA A 121 -3.54 -7.25 -7.61
N LEU A 122 -2.94 -6.05 -7.55
CA LEU A 122 -3.67 -4.79 -7.41
C LEU A 122 -4.52 -4.49 -8.66
N GLU A 123 -3.98 -4.72 -9.85
CA GLU A 123 -4.72 -4.53 -11.12
C GLU A 123 -5.89 -5.51 -11.25
N ASN A 124 -5.69 -6.79 -10.91
CA ASN A 124 -6.74 -7.81 -10.92
C ASN A 124 -7.85 -7.56 -9.90
N THR A 125 -7.55 -6.83 -8.82
CA THR A 125 -8.57 -6.38 -7.85
C THR A 125 -9.30 -5.11 -8.30
N GLY A 126 -8.92 -4.53 -9.44
CA GLY A 126 -9.60 -3.41 -10.08
C GLY A 126 -8.98 -2.04 -9.80
N TYR A 127 -7.80 -1.98 -9.18
CA TYR A 127 -7.04 -0.73 -9.08
C TYR A 127 -6.31 -0.44 -10.39
N VAL A 128 -6.14 0.85 -10.70
CA VAL A 128 -5.19 1.28 -11.72
C VAL A 128 -3.89 1.65 -11.01
N VAL A 129 -2.78 0.99 -11.37
CA VAL A 129 -1.46 1.30 -10.80
C VAL A 129 -0.70 2.21 -11.76
N TYR A 130 -0.34 3.41 -11.30
CA TYR A 130 0.48 4.36 -12.05
C TYR A 130 1.80 4.61 -11.32
N ARG A 131 2.90 4.19 -11.96
CA ARG A 131 4.26 4.38 -11.45
C ARG A 131 4.94 5.51 -12.22
N LEU A 132 5.60 6.40 -11.50
CA LEU A 132 6.35 7.51 -12.07
C LEU A 132 7.69 7.66 -11.37
N LYS A 133 8.71 8.16 -12.06
CA LYS A 133 10.04 8.33 -11.47
C LYS A 133 10.13 9.62 -10.67
N ASN A 134 11.00 9.65 -9.66
CA ASN A 134 11.36 10.91 -8.97
C ASN A 134 11.73 12.03 -9.95
N GLN A 135 12.45 11.71 -11.03
CA GLN A 135 12.85 12.66 -12.07
C GLN A 135 11.67 13.35 -12.74
N GLU A 136 10.56 12.65 -12.99
CA GLU A 136 9.37 13.25 -13.63
C GLU A 136 8.76 14.37 -12.76
N ILE A 137 8.78 14.21 -11.42
CA ILE A 137 8.31 15.26 -10.50
C ILE A 137 9.26 16.46 -10.50
N VAL A 138 10.57 16.20 -10.56
CA VAL A 138 11.60 17.24 -10.58
C VAL A 138 11.54 18.05 -11.87
N GLU A 139 11.42 17.37 -13.00
CA GLU A 139 11.37 17.97 -14.33
C GLU A 139 10.10 18.80 -14.52
N SER A 140 8.93 18.22 -14.22
CA SER A 140 7.65 18.92 -14.39
C SER A 140 6.53 18.30 -13.58
N LEU A 141 6.29 18.87 -12.39
CA LEU A 141 5.10 18.55 -11.59
C LEU A 141 3.80 18.84 -12.36
N GLY A 142 3.77 19.87 -13.21
CA GLY A 142 2.62 20.20 -14.05
C GLY A 142 2.24 19.07 -15.00
N ASP A 143 3.21 18.51 -15.70
CA ASP A 143 2.97 17.41 -16.65
C ASP A 143 2.55 16.13 -15.93
N VAL A 144 3.15 15.85 -14.77
CA VAL A 144 2.71 14.75 -13.90
C VAL A 144 1.24 14.90 -13.52
N LEU A 145 0.79 16.11 -13.16
CA LEU A 145 -0.61 16.36 -12.83
C LEU A 145 -1.55 16.19 -14.04
N ILE A 146 -1.12 16.59 -15.23
CA ILE A 146 -1.90 16.37 -16.47
C ILE A 146 -2.09 14.86 -16.71
N LYS A 147 -1.01 14.08 -16.60
CA LYS A 147 -1.06 12.60 -16.72
C LYS A 147 -1.99 11.99 -15.67
N ILE A 148 -1.90 12.42 -14.41
CA ILE A 148 -2.76 11.93 -13.33
C ILE A 148 -4.23 12.24 -13.62
N LYS A 149 -4.56 13.47 -14.02
CA LYS A 149 -5.94 13.85 -14.39
C LYS A 149 -6.46 13.02 -15.55
N TYR A 150 -5.62 12.76 -16.55
CA TYR A 150 -5.97 11.88 -17.66
C TYR A 150 -6.31 10.47 -17.17
N ILE A 151 -5.44 9.84 -16.35
CA ILE A 151 -5.69 8.50 -15.79
C ILE A 151 -6.97 8.47 -14.94
N LEU A 152 -7.20 9.49 -14.13
CA LEU A 152 -8.43 9.62 -13.33
C LEU A 152 -9.69 9.75 -14.20
N SER A 153 -9.58 10.35 -15.39
CA SER A 153 -10.69 10.42 -16.35
C SER A 153 -11.03 9.05 -16.96
N GLN A 154 -10.01 8.24 -17.25
CA GLN A 154 -10.17 6.91 -17.84
C GLN A 154 -10.65 5.85 -16.83
N SER A 155 -10.35 6.03 -15.55
CA SER A 155 -10.77 5.12 -14.46
C SER A 155 -12.18 5.40 -13.92
N ARG A 156 -12.98 6.23 -14.60
CA ARG A 156 -14.39 6.47 -14.24
C ARG A 156 -15.23 5.22 -14.56
N GLY A 157 -15.78 4.59 -13.53
CA GLY A 157 -16.73 3.47 -13.66
C GLY A 157 -16.18 2.11 -13.24
N VAL A 158 -14.87 2.00 -13.00
CA VAL A 158 -14.23 0.79 -12.47
C VAL A 158 -13.96 1.00 -10.99
N SER A 159 -14.68 0.29 -10.13
CA SER A 159 -14.41 0.24 -8.69
C SER A 159 -13.67 -1.05 -8.36
N PRO A 160 -12.64 -1.01 -7.48
CA PRO A 160 -12.03 -2.21 -6.96
C PRO A 160 -13.10 -3.14 -6.38
N LYS A 161 -13.00 -4.44 -6.69
CA LYS A 161 -13.94 -5.45 -6.20
C LYS A 161 -13.29 -6.21 -5.06
N LEU A 162 -13.89 -6.11 -3.88
CA LEU A 162 -13.59 -7.01 -2.79
C LEU A 162 -14.39 -8.30 -3.02
N PHE A 163 -13.68 -9.42 -3.20
CA PHE A 163 -14.29 -10.74 -3.22
C PHE A 163 -14.04 -11.37 -1.85
N GLU A 164 -15.09 -11.52 -1.07
CA GLU A 164 -15.04 -12.36 0.12
C GLU A 164 -15.18 -13.82 -0.33
N ILE A 165 -14.12 -14.60 -0.11
CA ILE A 165 -14.14 -16.04 -0.31
C ILE A 165 -14.22 -16.67 1.07
N GLU A 166 -15.31 -17.37 1.35
CA GLU A 166 -15.42 -18.16 2.58
C GLU A 166 -14.48 -19.36 2.48
N VAL A 167 -13.38 -19.32 3.24
CA VAL A 167 -12.45 -20.44 3.33
C VAL A 167 -12.91 -21.34 4.48
N PRO A 168 -13.25 -22.63 4.21
CA PRO A 168 -13.62 -23.58 5.25
C PRO A 168 -12.57 -23.63 6.34
N GLU A 169 -12.97 -23.82 7.59
CA GLU A 169 -12.07 -23.73 8.74
C GLU A 169 -10.86 -24.66 8.64
N GLY A 170 -11.04 -25.89 8.13
CA GLY A 170 -9.94 -26.83 7.88
C GLY A 170 -8.93 -26.39 6.82
N ASN A 171 -9.29 -25.43 5.97
CA ASN A 171 -8.46 -24.90 4.88
C ASN A 171 -7.88 -23.52 5.21
N ARG A 172 -8.18 -22.96 6.38
CA ARG A 172 -7.66 -21.64 6.79
C ARG A 172 -6.18 -21.77 7.11
N MET A 173 -5.37 -20.94 6.46
CA MET A 173 -3.92 -20.90 6.69
C MET A 173 -3.57 -20.53 8.14
N SER A 174 -4.46 -19.83 8.85
CA SER A 174 -4.31 -19.53 10.29
C SER A 174 -4.29 -20.77 11.19
N ASN A 175 -4.82 -21.90 10.71
CA ASN A 175 -4.91 -23.15 11.47
C ASN A 175 -3.72 -24.09 11.15
N LEU A 176 -2.85 -23.70 10.22
CA LEU A 176 -1.64 -24.44 9.88
C LEU A 176 -0.48 -23.94 10.73
N SER A 177 0.37 -24.86 11.19
CA SER A 177 1.60 -24.49 11.88
C SER A 177 2.58 -23.81 10.92
N GLU A 178 3.35 -22.84 11.43
CA GLU A 178 4.34 -22.11 10.62
C GLU A 178 5.35 -23.06 9.96
N ASN A 179 5.73 -24.14 10.65
CA ASN A 179 6.62 -25.17 10.12
C ASN A 179 6.03 -25.88 8.90
N PHE A 180 4.73 -26.17 8.93
CA PHE A 180 4.04 -26.79 7.80
C PHE A 180 3.98 -25.84 6.59
N VAL A 181 3.67 -24.56 6.83
CA VAL A 181 3.67 -23.53 5.78
C VAL A 181 5.06 -23.36 5.15
N LYS A 182 6.12 -23.34 5.97
CA LYS A 182 7.52 -23.24 5.49
C LYS A 182 7.94 -24.47 4.68
N ALA A 183 7.57 -25.67 5.12
CA ALA A 183 7.87 -26.91 4.41
C ALA A 183 7.15 -26.96 3.05
N TYR A 184 5.86 -26.60 3.03
CA TYR A 184 5.08 -26.52 1.80
C TYR A 184 5.65 -25.47 0.84
N ALA A 185 5.95 -24.26 1.32
CA ALA A 185 6.52 -23.19 0.51
C ALA A 185 7.88 -23.61 -0.09
N SER A 186 8.73 -24.29 0.69
CA SER A 186 10.01 -24.81 0.22
C SER A 186 9.82 -25.87 -0.87
N ALA A 187 8.93 -26.84 -0.65
CA ALA A 187 8.65 -27.91 -1.62
C ALA A 187 8.02 -27.35 -2.92
N LEU A 188 7.09 -26.40 -2.78
CA LEU A 188 6.48 -25.71 -3.90
C LEU A 188 7.57 -24.95 -4.69
N ASN A 189 8.39 -24.14 -4.04
CA ASN A 189 9.48 -23.41 -4.70
C ASN A 189 10.46 -24.34 -5.43
N SER A 190 10.85 -25.46 -4.83
CA SER A 190 11.70 -26.47 -5.49
C SER A 190 11.03 -27.05 -6.75
N THR A 191 9.72 -27.28 -6.71
CA THR A 191 8.95 -27.77 -7.87
C THR A 191 8.79 -26.69 -8.94
N LEU A 192 8.66 -25.43 -8.54
CA LEU A 192 8.50 -24.31 -9.46
C LEU A 192 9.81 -23.96 -10.18
N ILE A 193 10.96 -24.17 -9.55
CA ILE A 193 12.29 -24.01 -10.15
C ILE A 193 12.53 -25.02 -11.29
N THR A 194 11.97 -26.23 -11.20
CA THR A 194 12.13 -27.27 -12.23
C THR A 194 11.15 -27.14 -13.40
N ILE A 195 10.13 -26.28 -13.26
CA ILE A 195 9.18 -26.01 -14.33
C ILE A 195 9.68 -24.81 -15.13
N ASP A 196 10.22 -25.08 -16.32
CA ASP A 196 10.70 -24.11 -17.33
C ASP A 196 9.63 -23.11 -17.85
N ARG A 197 8.43 -23.15 -17.25
CA ARG A 197 7.24 -22.38 -17.63
C ARG A 197 6.87 -21.30 -16.61
N TRP A 198 7.77 -20.90 -15.72
CA TRP A 198 7.65 -19.63 -14.97
C TRP A 198 7.85 -18.40 -15.88
N ASN A 199 7.17 -18.38 -17.02
CA ASN A 199 7.17 -17.28 -17.98
C ASN A 199 5.81 -16.56 -17.93
N ALA A 200 5.74 -15.40 -18.58
CA ALA A 200 4.57 -14.53 -18.53
C ALA A 200 3.24 -15.19 -18.95
N ILE A 201 3.28 -16.32 -19.68
CA ILE A 201 2.10 -17.08 -20.13
C ILE A 201 1.46 -17.86 -18.97
N TYR A 202 2.23 -18.35 -18.01
CA TYR A 202 1.70 -19.07 -16.83
C TYR A 202 0.89 -18.17 -15.89
N PHE A 203 1.18 -16.86 -15.93
CA PHE A 203 0.51 -15.84 -15.12
C PHE A 203 -0.47 -14.98 -15.93
N LYS A 204 -0.82 -15.39 -17.15
CA LYS A 204 -1.90 -14.78 -17.94
C LYS A 204 -3.24 -15.41 -17.59
#